data_AF-A0A3R9KYK0-F1
#
_entry.id   AF-A0A3R9KYK0-F1
#
_cell.length_a   1.000
_cell.length_b   1.000
_cell.length_c   1.000
_cell.angle_alpha   90.00
_cell.angle_beta   90.00
_cell.angle_gamma   90.00
#
_symmetry.space_group_name_H-M   'P 1'
#
loop_
_entity.id
_entity.type
_entity.pdbx_description
1 polymer ?
#
loop_
_entity_poly.entity_id
_entity_poly.type
_entity_poly.pdbx_seq_one_letter_code
_entity_poly.pdbx_strand_id
1 'polypeptide(L)'
;MNEGVLFGVLIFIPGIILFLFPPKEINYIYGYRTPRSMRNKENWEKANKYSSRLMIIFGLIIVVISLVFKSTILNLISLGVSIILIFILVEMKISKN
;
A
#
# COMPACT_ATOMS: atom_id res chain seq x y z
N MET A 1 3.89 -13.77 18.29
CA MET A 1 4.37 -13.09 17.07
C MET A 1 4.35 -11.60 17.37
N ASN A 2 5.40 -10.83 17.06
CA ASN A 2 5.40 -9.37 17.27
C ASN A 2 4.30 -8.76 16.38
N GLU A 3 3.36 -8.02 16.97
CA GLU A 3 2.21 -7.48 16.21
C GLU A 3 2.63 -6.60 15.02
N GLY A 4 3.77 -5.91 15.10
CA GLY A 4 4.26 -5.11 13.98
C GLY A 4 4.70 -5.96 12.78
N VAL A 5 5.21 -7.19 13.01
CA VAL A 5 5.52 -8.12 11.92
C VAL A 5 4.24 -8.54 11.22
N LEU A 6 3.16 -8.81 11.98
CA LEU A 6 1.85 -9.11 11.40
C LEU A 6 1.35 -7.94 10.53
N PHE A 7 1.39 -6.72 11.05
CA PHE A 7 0.97 -5.53 10.30
C PHE A 7 1.79 -5.31 9.03
N GLY A 8 3.12 -5.47 9.13
CA GLY A 8 4.01 -5.35 7.98
C GLY A 8 3.70 -6.40 6.90
N VAL A 9 3.50 -7.66 7.28
CA VAL A 9 3.12 -8.75 6.35
C VAL A 9 1.76 -8.50 5.70
N LEU A 10 0.78 -8.00 6.45
CA LEU A 10 -0.55 -7.66 5.94
C LEU A 10 -0.55 -6.54 4.90
N ILE A 11 0.44 -5.65 4.91
CA ILE A 11 0.63 -4.65 3.84
C ILE A 11 1.50 -5.22 2.72
N PHE A 12 2.59 -5.91 3.07
CA PHE A 12 3.59 -6.39 2.12
C PHE A 12 3.03 -7.44 1.15
N ILE A 13 2.32 -8.45 1.66
CA ILE A 13 1.83 -9.56 0.82
C ILE A 13 0.81 -9.09 -0.21
N PRO A 14 -0.23 -8.31 0.14
CA PRO A 14 -1.10 -7.73 -0.87
C PRO A 14 -0.37 -6.80 -1.85
N GLY A 15 0.68 -6.10 -1.40
CA GLY A 15 1.55 -5.32 -2.28
C GLY A 15 2.24 -6.18 -3.34
N ILE A 16 2.79 -7.33 -2.95
CA ILE A 16 3.39 -8.31 -3.87
C ILE A 16 2.34 -8.90 -4.81
N ILE A 17 1.18 -9.31 -4.30
CA ILE A 17 0.09 -9.85 -5.12
C ILE A 17 -0.34 -8.81 -6.16
N LEU A 18 -0.52 -7.55 -5.76
CA LEU A 18 -0.92 -6.47 -6.65
C LEU A 18 0.18 -6.10 -7.67
N PHE A 19 1.45 -6.27 -7.30
CA PHE A 19 2.58 -6.07 -8.20
C PHE A 19 2.68 -7.16 -9.28
N LEU A 20 2.47 -8.43 -8.90
CA LEU A 20 2.56 -9.59 -9.79
C LEU A 20 1.30 -9.77 -10.63
N PHE A 21 0.13 -9.50 -10.05
CA PHE A 21 -1.18 -9.71 -10.65
C PHE A 21 -2.03 -8.42 -10.61
N PRO A 22 -1.56 -7.32 -11.24
CA PRO A 22 -2.31 -6.08 -11.24
C PRO A 22 -3.67 -6.29 -11.95
N PRO A 23 -4.77 -5.72 -11.43
CA PRO A 23 -6.06 -5.80 -12.08
C PRO A 23 -6.01 -5.07 -13.43
N LYS A 24 -6.24 -5.80 -14.52
CA LYS A 24 -6.16 -5.26 -15.89
C LYS A 24 -7.34 -4.35 -16.25
N GLU A 25 -8.48 -4.58 -15.61
CA GLU A 25 -9.71 -3.83 -15.82
C GLU A 25 -10.21 -3.25 -14.49
N ILE A 26 -10.89 -2.11 -14.60
CA ILE A 26 -11.53 -1.44 -13.46
C ILE A 26 -12.59 -2.38 -12.89
N ASN A 27 -12.46 -2.71 -11.62
CA ASN A 27 -13.38 -3.61 -10.92
C ASN A 27 -13.57 -3.22 -9.45
N TYR A 28 -14.58 -3.81 -8.82
CA TYR A 28 -14.96 -3.54 -7.43
C TYR A 28 -14.50 -4.63 -6.45
N ILE A 29 -13.64 -5.58 -6.87
CA ILE A 29 -13.20 -6.69 -6.01
C ILE A 29 -11.86 -6.35 -5.36
N TYR A 30 -10.87 -5.94 -6.14
CA TYR A 30 -9.51 -5.68 -5.64
C TYR A 30 -8.77 -4.60 -6.42
N GLY A 31 -7.71 -4.07 -5.82
CA GLY A 31 -6.93 -2.94 -6.33
C GLY A 31 -7.12 -1.65 -5.53
N TYR A 32 -6.39 -0.61 -5.93
CA TYR A 32 -6.51 0.75 -5.42
C TYR A 32 -7.73 1.42 -6.06
N ARG A 33 -8.78 1.67 -5.26
CA ARG A 33 -10.14 1.97 -5.72
C ARG A 33 -10.67 3.29 -5.18
N THR A 34 -9.96 4.38 -5.45
CA THR A 34 -10.50 5.73 -5.24
C THR A 34 -11.27 6.20 -6.47
N PRO A 35 -12.26 7.11 -6.34
CA PRO A 35 -13.00 7.64 -7.49
C PRO A 35 -12.09 8.21 -8.59
N ARG A 36 -10.97 8.83 -8.21
CA ARG A 36 -9.98 9.35 -9.16
C ARG A 36 -9.23 8.23 -9.88
N SER A 37 -8.81 7.18 -9.16
CA SER A 37 -8.13 6.02 -9.77
C SER A 37 -9.03 5.25 -10.74
N MET A 38 -10.34 5.17 -10.48
CA MET A 38 -11.30 4.43 -11.30
C MET A 38 -11.88 5.26 -12.45
N ARG A 39 -11.44 6.50 -12.66
CA ARG A 39 -12.00 7.41 -13.67
C ARG A 39 -11.76 6.94 -15.10
N ASN A 40 -10.60 6.35 -15.37
CA ASN A 40 -10.22 5.81 -16.66
C ASN A 40 -9.15 4.72 -16.49
N LYS A 41 -8.91 3.94 -17.55
CA LYS A 41 -7.98 2.80 -17.51
C LYS A 41 -6.53 3.22 -17.22
N GLU A 42 -6.11 4.37 -17.73
CA GLU A 42 -4.77 4.90 -17.49
C GLU A 42 -4.52 5.21 -16.01
N ASN A 43 -5.46 5.91 -15.36
CA ASN A 43 -5.39 6.21 -13.94
C ASN A 43 -5.45 4.94 -13.11
N TRP A 44 -6.28 3.97 -13.51
CA TRP A 44 -6.40 2.68 -12.85
C TRP A 44 -5.07 1.92 -12.84
N GLU A 45 -4.44 1.79 -14.01
CA GLU A 45 -3.15 1.12 -14.15
C GLU A 45 -2.04 1.86 -13.38
N LYS A 46 -1.98 3.18 -13.50
CA LYS A 46 -1.00 4.01 -12.77
C LYS A 46 -1.17 3.90 -11.26
N ALA A 47 -2.40 3.96 -10.75
CA ALA A 47 -2.72 3.86 -9.33
C ALA A 47 -2.27 2.53 -8.76
N ASN A 48 -2.71 1.42 -9.37
CA ASN A 48 -2.42 0.06 -8.90
C ASN A 48 -0.93 -0.29 -8.99
N LYS A 49 -0.25 0.16 -10.05
CA LYS A 49 1.20 -0.03 -10.21
C LYS A 49 2.00 0.76 -9.16
N TYR A 50 1.55 1.94 -8.79
CA TYR A 50 2.26 2.76 -7.81
C TYR A 50 1.94 2.33 -6.37
N SER A 51 0.67 2.04 -6.06
CA SER A 51 0.26 1.57 -4.74
C SER A 51 0.92 0.23 -4.38
N SER A 52 1.01 -0.73 -5.30
CA SER A 52 1.68 -2.02 -5.07
C SER A 52 3.14 -1.84 -4.62
N ARG A 53 3.90 -0.96 -5.31
CA ARG A 53 5.28 -0.64 -4.94
C ARG A 53 5.38 -0.01 -3.57
N LEU A 54 4.50 0.96 -3.25
CA LEU A 54 4.51 1.60 -1.94
C LEU A 54 4.15 0.61 -0.83
N MET A 55 3.17 -0.27 -1.04
CA MET A 55 2.80 -1.31 -0.08
C MET A 55 3.97 -2.26 0.20
N ILE A 56 4.71 -2.68 -0.82
CA ILE A 56 5.92 -3.50 -0.64
C ILE A 56 6.96 -2.76 0.21
N ILE A 57 7.24 -1.50 -0.12
CA ILE A 57 8.25 -0.69 0.59
C ILE A 57 7.84 -0.45 2.05
N PHE A 58 6.64 0.07 2.29
CA PHE A 58 6.16 0.39 3.63
C PHE A 58 5.94 -0.86 4.48
N GLY A 59 5.45 -1.95 3.89
CA GLY A 59 5.33 -3.24 4.58
C GLY A 59 6.68 -3.74 5.08
N LEU A 60 7.73 -3.66 4.26
CA LEU A 60 9.09 -4.03 4.66
C LEU A 60 9.65 -3.10 5.76
N ILE A 61 9.42 -1.78 5.65
CA ILE A 61 9.83 -0.80 6.67
C ILE A 61 9.18 -1.14 8.02
N ILE A 62 7.89 -1.45 8.05
CA ILE A 62 7.19 -1.82 9.29
C ILE A 62 7.77 -3.10 9.89
N VAL A 63 8.08 -4.12 9.09
CA VAL A 63 8.74 -5.35 9.58
C VAL A 63 10.09 -5.02 10.24
N VAL A 64 10.91 -4.20 9.58
CA VAL A 64 12.23 -3.82 10.12
C VAL A 64 12.09 -3.03 11.42
N ILE A 65 11.22 -2.02 11.47
CA ILE A 65 10.94 -1.23 12.68
C ILE A 65 10.47 -2.15 13.82
N SER A 66 9.57 -3.08 13.51
CA SER A 66 9.02 -4.02 14.48
C SER A 66 10.09 -4.91 15.09
N LEU A 67 11.02 -5.44 14.27
CA LEU A 67 12.11 -6.30 14.73
C LEU A 67 13.14 -5.55 15.59
N VAL A 68 13.42 -4.29 15.26
CA VAL A 68 14.43 -3.47 15.95
C VAL A 68 13.90 -2.92 17.28
N PHE A 69 12.72 -2.29 17.26
CA PHE A 69 12.23 -1.53 18.41
C PHE A 69 11.29 -2.32 19.32
N LYS A 70 10.64 -3.37 18.80
CA LYS A 70 9.70 -4.25 19.55
C LYS A 70 8.65 -3.48 20.37
N SER A 71 8.23 -2.31 19.88
CA SER A 71 7.30 -1.42 20.57
C SER A 71 5.94 -1.38 19.87
N THR A 72 4.88 -1.75 20.60
CA THR A 72 3.51 -1.79 20.10
C THR A 72 3.03 -0.42 19.61
N ILE A 73 3.30 0.64 20.39
CA ILE A 73 2.87 1.99 20.05
C ILE A 73 3.55 2.48 18.76
N LEU A 74 4.85 2.18 18.60
CA LEU A 74 5.59 2.55 17.40
C LEU A 74 5.05 1.80 16.18
N ASN A 75 4.77 0.50 16.30
CA ASN A 75 4.20 -0.31 15.23
C ASN A 75 2.84 0.24 14.75
N LEU A 76 1.98 0.66 15.68
CA LEU A 76 0.67 1.26 15.36
C LEU A 76 0.82 2.61 14.65
N ILE A 77 1.71 3.48 15.14
CA ILE A 77 2.00 4.77 14.51
C ILE A 77 2.56 4.55 13.10
N SER A 78 3.54 3.65 12.94
CA SER A 78 4.13 3.33 11.63
C SER A 78 3.09 2.79 10.65
N LEU A 79 2.16 1.95 11.10
CA LEU A 79 1.05 1.46 10.29
C LEU A 79 0.15 2.61 9.80
N GLY A 80 -0.32 3.46 10.72
CA GLY A 80 -1.19 4.58 10.38
C GLY A 80 -0.53 5.57 9.41
N VAL A 81 0.71 5.96 9.69
CA VAL A 81 1.52 6.83 8.82
C VAL A 81 1.69 6.21 7.43
N SER A 82 1.99 4.91 7.35
CA SER A 82 2.18 4.23 6.07
C SER A 82 0.91 4.25 5.21
N ILE A 83 -0.26 3.97 5.80
CA ILE A 83 -1.55 3.99 5.08
C ILE A 83 -1.85 5.39 4.54
N ILE A 84 -1.66 6.42 5.37
CA ILE A 84 -1.88 7.82 4.98
C ILE A 84 -0.92 8.22 3.86
N LEU A 85 0.38 7.89 3.99
CA LEU A 85 1.37 8.20 2.97
C LEU A 85 1.10 7.48 1.66
N ILE A 86 0.74 6.18 1.69
CA ILE A 86 0.34 5.44 0.49
C ILE A 86 -0.82 6.15 -0.20
N PHE A 87 -1.86 6.53 0.55
CA PHE A 87 -3.02 7.22 -0.01
C PHE A 87 -2.64 8.56 -0.66
N ILE A 88 -1.94 9.42 0.09
CA ILE A 88 -1.54 10.75 -0.38
C ILE A 88 -0.63 10.64 -1.61
N LEU A 89 0.39 9.79 -1.56
CA LEU A 89 1.35 9.64 -2.66
C LEU A 89 0.68 9.12 -3.93
N VAL A 90 -0.25 8.16 -3.81
CA VAL A 90 -0.98 7.64 -4.97
C VAL A 90 -1.91 8.71 -5.55
N GLU A 91 -2.67 9.42 -4.72
CA GLU A 91 -3.54 10.50 -5.19
C GLU A 91 -2.77 11.66 -5.84
N MET A 92 -1.63 12.04 -5.27
CA MET A 92 -0.73 13.03 -5.87
C MET A 92 -0.16 12.55 -7.20
N LYS A 93 0.17 11.25 -7.33
CA LYS A 93 0.71 10.68 -8.56
C LYS A 93 -0.32 10.66 -9.69
N ILE A 94 -1.57 10.35 -9.38
CA ILE A 94 -2.66 10.31 -10.36
C ILE A 94 -3.12 11.73 -10.71
N SER A 95 -3.19 12.65 -9.75
CA SER A 95 -3.63 14.05 -10.00
C SER A 95 -2.69 14.87 -10.88
N LYS A 96 -1.44 14.42 -11.08
CA LYS A 96 -0.44 15.08 -11.93
C LYS A 96 -0.47 14.61 -13.39
N ASN A 97 -1.34 13.65 -13.73
CA ASN A 97 -1.59 13.21 -15.10
C ASN A 97 -3.02 13.59 -15.52
#